data_AF-A0A8T6M2K0-F1
#
_entry.id   AF-A0A8T6M2K0-F1
#
_cell.length_a   1.000
_cell.length_b   1.000
_cell.length_c   1.000
_cell.angle_alpha   90.00
_cell.angle_beta   90.00
_cell.angle_gamma   90.00
#
_symmetry.space_group_name_H-M   'P 1'
#
loop_
_entity.id
_entity.type
_entity.pdbx_description
1 polymer ?
#
loop_
_entity_poly.entity_id
_entity_poly.type
_entity_poly.pdbx_seq_one_letter_code
_entity_poly.pdbx_strand_id
1 'polypeptide(L)'
;MKKVLLMLTLSFLVFGLVGAADMPRDGTGDFHDDVVAAGGQGGNPEVTMAGTGVGQRMALEQGEYQLQSGKMIGIKSEGNRIMLQVGEHVANCDDCNLTQEMVQDRLRIHTQLSNGQNAEIKIMPDTASETAIRQLKLRNCNESCTIELKEVGTGNQTRMAYEVSTRTRAKFLGLFGTNANVSTEIDAETGEVIRTRKPWFVVLQDQSA
;
A
#
# COMPACT_ATOMS: atom_id res chain seq x y z
N MET A 1 -40.84 13.51 -35.48
CA MET A 1 -41.41 12.71 -34.37
C MET A 1 -41.35 11.23 -34.73
N LYS A 2 -40.93 10.38 -33.78
CA LYS A 2 -41.07 8.91 -33.72
C LYS A 2 -40.19 8.05 -34.65
N LYS A 3 -38.90 7.84 -34.31
CA LYS A 3 -38.12 6.63 -34.69
C LYS A 3 -36.98 6.31 -33.70
N VAL A 4 -37.25 6.35 -32.39
CA VAL A 4 -36.30 5.89 -31.35
C VAL A 4 -37.10 5.18 -30.27
N LEU A 5 -37.42 3.89 -30.45
CA LEU A 5 -37.78 2.98 -29.34
C LEU A 5 -38.00 1.56 -29.86
N LEU A 6 -36.94 0.75 -30.01
CA LEU A 6 -37.01 -0.72 -29.93
C LEU A 6 -35.63 -1.30 -30.17
N MET A 7 -34.87 -1.54 -29.09
CA MET A 7 -33.74 -2.48 -29.02
C MET A 7 -33.38 -2.60 -27.53
N LEU A 8 -34.30 -3.18 -26.78
CA LEU A 8 -34.15 -3.46 -25.35
C LEU A 8 -34.91 -4.75 -25.06
N THR A 9 -34.34 -5.90 -25.44
CA THR A 9 -34.69 -7.22 -24.91
C THR A 9 -33.76 -8.29 -25.49
N LEU A 10 -32.83 -8.77 -24.67
CA LEU A 10 -32.39 -10.17 -24.49
C LEU A 10 -30.90 -10.21 -24.12
N SER A 11 -30.60 -10.51 -22.87
CA SER A 11 -29.60 -11.54 -22.56
C SER A 11 -29.67 -11.96 -21.09
N PHE A 12 -30.30 -13.11 -20.91
CA PHE A 12 -29.93 -14.20 -20.01
C PHE A 12 -29.66 -13.88 -18.53
N LEU A 13 -30.78 -13.82 -17.82
CA LEU A 13 -30.92 -14.28 -16.44
C LEU A 13 -30.78 -15.82 -16.41
N VAL A 14 -29.62 -16.32 -15.96
CA VAL A 14 -29.48 -17.71 -15.49
C VAL A 14 -28.98 -17.62 -14.05
N PHE A 15 -29.93 -17.51 -13.11
CA PHE A 15 -29.68 -17.80 -11.71
C PHE A 15 -29.61 -19.32 -11.56
N GLY A 16 -28.39 -19.85 -11.43
CA GLY A 16 -28.14 -21.19 -10.96
C GLY A 16 -28.33 -21.25 -9.45
N LEU A 17 -29.36 -21.98 -9.04
CA LEU A 17 -29.60 -22.50 -7.69
C LEU A 17 -28.46 -23.44 -7.27
N VAL A 18 -27.70 -23.06 -6.23
CA VAL A 18 -26.93 -23.96 -5.36
C VAL A 18 -26.97 -23.27 -3.99
N GLY A 19 -27.68 -23.75 -2.98
CA GLY A 19 -27.58 -25.05 -2.34
C GLY A 19 -27.18 -24.76 -0.89
N ALA A 20 -28.18 -24.50 -0.04
CA ALA A 20 -27.99 -24.31 1.40
C ALA A 20 -27.73 -25.68 2.03
N ALA A 21 -26.53 -25.88 2.57
CA ALA A 21 -26.23 -26.98 3.48
C ALA A 21 -26.06 -26.38 4.88
N ASP A 22 -27.01 -26.72 5.75
CA ASP A 22 -26.92 -26.56 7.20
C ASP A 22 -25.59 -27.10 7.73
N MET A 23 -24.88 -26.28 8.50
CA MET A 23 -23.81 -26.76 9.38
C MET A 23 -24.24 -26.63 10.85
N PRO A 24 -24.01 -27.67 11.68
CA PRO A 24 -24.37 -27.68 13.08
C PRO A 24 -23.54 -26.69 13.89
N ARG A 25 -24.26 -25.97 14.74
CA ARG A 25 -23.80 -25.07 15.78
C ARG A 25 -23.45 -25.90 17.00
N ASP A 26 -22.18 -25.97 17.36
CA ASP A 26 -21.74 -26.64 18.59
C ASP A 26 -20.56 -25.90 19.22
N GLY A 27 -20.56 -25.82 20.56
CA GLY A 27 -19.40 -25.37 21.34
C GLY A 27 -19.51 -24.04 22.08
N THR A 28 -20.46 -23.95 23.02
CA THR A 28 -20.33 -23.07 24.20
C THR A 28 -19.15 -23.57 25.04
N GLY A 29 -17.99 -22.93 24.91
CA GLY A 29 -16.84 -23.11 25.78
C GLY A 29 -16.75 -21.97 26.78
N ASP A 30 -17.07 -22.27 28.04
CA ASP A 30 -16.75 -21.47 29.22
C ASP A 30 -15.25 -21.15 29.22
N PHE A 31 -14.89 -19.87 29.09
CA PHE A 31 -13.54 -19.40 29.41
C PHE A 31 -13.60 -18.69 30.76
N HIS A 32 -12.84 -19.26 31.70
CA HIS A 32 -12.57 -18.68 33.00
C HIS A 32 -11.92 -17.30 32.88
N ASP A 33 -12.54 -16.32 33.53
CA ASP A 33 -11.90 -15.07 33.97
C ASP A 33 -10.93 -15.39 35.12
N ASP A 34 -9.65 -15.59 34.80
CA ASP A 34 -8.59 -15.44 35.79
C ASP A 34 -7.90 -14.09 35.59
N VAL A 35 -8.34 -13.17 36.44
CA VAL A 35 -7.73 -11.89 36.76
C VAL A 35 -6.31 -12.12 37.28
N VAL A 36 -5.30 -11.71 36.51
CA VAL A 36 -3.95 -11.44 37.04
C VAL A 36 -3.58 -10.01 36.71
N ALA A 37 -3.83 -9.13 37.69
CA ALA A 37 -3.26 -7.80 37.74
C ALA A 37 -1.75 -7.91 37.98
N ALA A 38 -0.95 -7.72 36.94
CA ALA A 38 0.48 -7.48 37.05
C ALA A 38 0.77 -6.04 36.61
N GLY A 39 0.94 -5.16 37.60
CA GLY A 39 1.56 -3.85 37.40
C GLY A 39 3.01 -4.03 36.96
N GLY A 40 3.29 -3.74 35.69
CA GLY A 40 4.63 -3.71 35.12
C GLY A 40 5.05 -2.27 34.86
N GLN A 41 6.04 -1.80 35.63
CA GLN A 41 6.75 -0.54 35.43
C GLN A 41 7.23 -0.39 33.98
N GLY A 42 6.92 0.76 33.37
CA GLY A 42 7.49 1.19 32.10
C GLY A 42 8.99 1.43 32.25
N GLY A 43 9.77 0.42 31.86
CA GLY A 43 11.17 0.58 31.49
C GLY A 43 11.23 0.80 29.98
N ASN A 44 11.74 1.95 29.54
CA ASN A 44 12.23 2.11 28.18
C ASN A 44 13.28 1.01 27.94
N PRO A 45 13.16 0.18 26.90
CA PRO A 45 14.24 -0.71 26.52
C PRO A 45 15.39 0.15 25.98
N GLU A 46 16.40 0.39 26.81
CA GLU A 46 17.72 0.84 26.37
C GLU A 46 18.35 -0.35 25.64
N VAL A 47 18.09 -0.42 24.33
CA VAL A 47 18.63 -1.45 23.45
C VAL A 47 20.11 -1.15 23.21
N THR A 48 20.97 -1.61 24.12
CA THR A 48 22.43 -1.54 23.98
C THR A 48 22.90 -2.62 22.99
N MET A 49 22.96 -2.27 21.70
CA MET A 49 23.47 -3.15 20.64
C MET A 49 25.00 -3.02 20.51
N ALA A 50 25.73 -3.85 21.26
CA ALA A 50 27.17 -4.03 21.08
C ALA A 50 27.43 -5.35 20.33
N GLY A 51 27.73 -5.29 19.03
CA GLY A 51 28.06 -6.49 18.27
C GLY A 51 28.54 -6.20 16.84
N THR A 52 29.84 -6.36 16.63
CA THR A 52 30.51 -6.55 15.33
C THR A 52 29.91 -7.77 14.64
N GLY A 53 28.85 -7.59 13.84
CA GLY A 53 28.07 -8.69 13.26
C GLY A 53 27.81 -8.47 11.78
N VAL A 54 28.10 -9.50 10.99
CA VAL A 54 27.49 -9.73 9.66
C VAL A 54 25.99 -9.48 9.83
N GLY A 55 25.44 -8.51 9.10
CA GLY A 55 24.06 -8.04 9.27
C GLY A 55 23.07 -9.19 9.20
N GLN A 56 22.59 -9.64 10.36
CA GLN A 56 21.52 -10.63 10.42
C GLN A 56 20.22 -9.91 10.07
N ARG A 57 19.52 -10.43 9.05
CA ARG A 57 18.17 -9.97 8.71
C ARG A 57 17.21 -10.46 9.78
N MET A 58 16.53 -9.54 10.44
CA MET A 58 15.54 -9.84 11.45
C MET A 58 14.15 -9.52 10.91
N ALA A 59 13.12 -10.10 11.51
CA ALA A 59 11.74 -9.71 11.24
C ALA A 59 11.59 -8.20 11.52
N LEU A 60 10.75 -7.53 10.73
CA LEU A 60 10.48 -6.11 10.92
C LEU A 60 9.81 -5.89 12.28
N GLU A 61 10.41 -5.06 13.13
CA GLU A 61 9.84 -4.72 14.43
C GLU A 61 9.02 -3.42 14.33
N GLN A 62 7.97 -3.32 15.15
CA GLN A 62 7.20 -2.08 15.26
C GLN A 62 8.01 -1.06 16.05
N GLY A 63 8.02 0.20 15.59
CA GLY A 63 8.78 1.25 16.25
C GLY A 63 8.98 2.48 15.39
N GLU A 64 9.69 3.46 15.92
CA GLU A 64 10.17 4.62 15.18
C GLU A 64 11.67 4.53 14.99
N TYR A 65 12.12 4.68 13.74
CA TYR A 65 13.52 4.55 13.36
C TYR A 65 13.98 5.78 12.60
N GLN A 66 15.26 6.10 12.71
CA GLN A 66 15.85 7.19 11.93
C GLN A 66 16.38 6.65 10.59
N LEU A 67 15.94 7.27 9.49
CA LEU A 67 16.41 6.96 8.14
C LEU A 67 17.73 7.69 7.85
N GLN A 68 18.41 7.27 6.77
CA GLN A 68 19.63 7.94 6.29
C GLN A 68 19.40 9.41 5.89
N SER A 69 18.17 9.76 5.54
CA SER A 69 17.75 11.13 5.25
C SER A 69 17.61 12.00 6.51
N GLY A 70 17.76 11.43 7.71
CA GLY A 70 17.49 12.06 9.00
C GLY A 70 16.00 12.09 9.37
N LYS A 71 15.10 11.67 8.47
CA LYS A 71 13.66 11.57 8.73
C LYS A 71 13.35 10.37 9.61
N MET A 72 12.31 10.48 10.44
CA MET A 72 11.79 9.35 11.22
C MET A 72 10.82 8.53 10.38
N ILE A 73 10.96 7.21 10.43
CA ILE A 73 9.98 6.25 9.90
C ILE A 73 9.29 5.55 11.07
N GLY A 74 7.96 5.61 11.10
CA GLY A 74 7.13 4.80 11.97
C GLY A 74 6.72 3.52 11.26
N ILE A 75 6.94 2.38 11.91
CA ILE A 75 6.51 1.07 11.45
C ILE A 75 5.44 0.58 12.40
N LYS A 76 4.24 0.33 11.87
CA LYS A 76 3.10 -0.20 12.63
C LYS A 76 2.61 -1.48 11.96
N SER A 77 2.12 -2.42 12.76
CA SER A 77 1.45 -3.62 12.25
C SER A 77 0.04 -3.69 12.82
N GLU A 78 -0.94 -3.84 11.94
CA GLU A 78 -2.36 -4.01 12.29
C GLU A 78 -2.88 -5.29 11.63
N GLY A 79 -2.93 -6.38 12.39
CA GLY A 79 -3.21 -7.71 11.85
C GLY A 79 -2.13 -8.14 10.85
N ASN A 80 -2.54 -8.44 9.62
CA ASN A 80 -1.63 -8.82 8.52
C ASN A 80 -1.06 -7.62 7.75
N ARG A 81 -1.49 -6.40 8.11
CA ARG A 81 -1.08 -5.19 7.39
C ARG A 81 0.10 -4.54 8.08
N ILE A 82 1.12 -4.21 7.30
CA ILE A 82 2.24 -3.39 7.74
C ILE A 82 2.06 -1.99 7.19
N MET A 83 2.24 -0.98 8.04
CA MET A 83 2.15 0.42 7.67
C MET A 83 3.52 1.07 7.83
N LEU A 84 4.02 1.63 6.73
CA LEU A 84 5.24 2.45 6.71
C LEU A 84 4.83 3.91 6.72
N GLN A 85 5.16 4.64 7.78
CA GLN A 85 4.77 6.04 7.97
C GLN A 85 5.99 6.94 7.98
N VAL A 86 6.02 7.97 7.12
CA VAL A 86 7.04 9.02 7.13
C VAL A 86 6.33 10.37 7.07
N GLY A 87 6.31 11.09 8.20
CA GLY A 87 5.53 12.32 8.35
C GLY A 87 4.02 12.06 8.19
N GLU A 88 3.40 12.78 7.25
CA GLU A 88 1.97 12.65 6.91
C GLU A 88 1.69 11.51 5.91
N HIS A 89 2.72 10.90 5.34
CA HIS A 89 2.57 9.88 4.31
C HIS A 89 2.60 8.48 4.91
N VAL A 90 1.56 7.71 4.64
CA VAL A 90 1.40 6.34 5.12
C VAL A 90 1.26 5.43 3.91
N ALA A 91 2.14 4.43 3.79
CA ALA A 91 2.02 3.36 2.81
C ALA A 91 1.55 2.07 3.49
N ASN A 92 0.45 1.52 2.98
CA ASN A 92 -0.08 0.25 3.45
C ASN A 92 0.52 -0.91 2.65
N CYS A 93 0.82 -2.00 3.33
CA CYS A 93 1.40 -3.21 2.77
C CYS A 93 0.61 -4.42 3.33
N ASP A 94 -0.28 -4.96 2.51
CA ASP A 94 -1.23 -6.01 2.93
C ASP A 94 -0.60 -7.42 2.86
N ASP A 95 0.35 -7.66 1.94
CA ASP A 95 0.90 -8.99 1.64
C ASP A 95 2.44 -9.02 1.54
N CYS A 96 3.16 -8.07 2.15
CA CYS A 96 4.63 -8.04 2.03
C CYS A 96 5.34 -8.72 3.19
N ASN A 97 6.31 -9.56 2.86
CA ASN A 97 7.25 -10.12 3.81
C ASN A 97 8.40 -9.12 4.00
N LEU A 98 8.30 -8.25 5.01
CA LEU A 98 9.32 -7.24 5.30
C LEU A 98 10.30 -7.74 6.38
N THR A 99 11.58 -7.48 6.15
CA THR A 99 12.68 -7.76 7.07
C THR A 99 13.52 -6.51 7.22
N GLN A 100 14.22 -6.39 8.35
CA GLN A 100 15.13 -5.29 8.62
C GLN A 100 16.57 -5.75 8.83
N GLU A 101 17.49 -4.91 8.41
CA GLU A 101 18.92 -5.09 8.63
C GLU A 101 19.52 -3.76 9.09
N MET A 102 20.22 -3.76 10.22
CA MET A 102 20.95 -2.60 10.71
C MET A 102 22.39 -2.66 10.19
N VAL A 103 22.75 -1.77 9.28
CA VAL A 103 24.09 -1.69 8.69
C VAL A 103 24.71 -0.35 9.03
N GLN A 104 25.75 -0.34 9.86
CA GLN A 104 26.44 0.90 10.28
C GLN A 104 25.47 1.94 10.89
N ASP A 105 24.60 1.49 11.80
CA ASP A 105 23.60 2.35 12.44
C ASP A 105 22.54 2.93 11.47
N ARG A 106 22.31 2.24 10.35
CA ARG A 106 21.29 2.61 9.37
C ARG A 106 20.32 1.46 9.19
N LEU A 107 19.03 1.77 9.32
CA LEU A 107 17.95 0.86 8.99
C LEU A 107 17.90 0.65 7.47
N ARG A 108 18.00 -0.61 7.04
CA ARG A 108 17.64 -1.05 5.71
C ARG A 108 16.43 -1.97 5.80
N ILE A 109 15.42 -1.69 4.99
CA ILE A 109 14.21 -2.49 4.91
C ILE A 109 14.32 -3.33 3.64
N HIS A 110 14.20 -4.64 3.79
CA HIS A 110 14.22 -5.60 2.70
C HIS A 110 12.87 -6.30 2.61
N THR A 111 12.51 -6.72 1.40
CA THR A 111 11.34 -7.58 1.19
C THR A 111 11.70 -8.78 0.34
N GLN A 112 11.10 -9.93 0.64
CA GLN A 112 11.18 -11.10 -0.20
C GLN A 112 9.96 -11.13 -1.14
N LEU A 113 10.22 -11.07 -2.44
CA LEU A 113 9.20 -11.12 -3.48
C LEU A 113 8.71 -12.54 -3.72
N SER A 114 7.54 -12.70 -4.35
CA SER A 114 6.96 -14.00 -4.69
C SER A 114 7.83 -14.84 -5.64
N ASN A 115 8.71 -14.21 -6.40
CA ASN A 115 9.69 -14.89 -7.25
C ASN A 115 10.95 -15.37 -6.49
N GLY A 116 11.00 -15.18 -5.15
CA GLY A 116 12.10 -15.56 -4.28
C GLY A 116 13.28 -14.58 -4.26
N GLN A 117 13.23 -13.51 -5.07
CA GLN A 117 14.25 -12.45 -5.04
C GLN A 117 14.03 -11.54 -3.83
N ASN A 118 15.12 -10.93 -3.35
CA ASN A 118 15.05 -9.91 -2.32
C ASN A 118 15.15 -8.53 -2.98
N ALA A 119 14.28 -7.60 -2.60
CA ALA A 119 14.33 -6.21 -3.00
C ALA A 119 14.58 -5.32 -1.76
N GLU A 120 15.30 -4.21 -1.93
CA GLU A 120 15.54 -3.24 -0.87
C GLU A 120 14.59 -2.04 -1.00
N ILE A 121 13.87 -1.66 0.04
CA ILE A 121 12.99 -0.48 -0.01
C ILE A 121 13.84 0.75 0.31
N LYS A 122 14.34 1.41 -0.73
CA LYS A 122 15.19 2.62 -0.63
C LYS A 122 14.37 3.90 -0.65
N ILE A 123 13.31 3.90 -1.44
CA ILE A 123 12.38 5.02 -1.58
C ILE A 123 11.33 4.89 -0.50
N MET A 124 11.08 5.99 0.20
CA MET A 124 10.11 6.05 1.28
C MET A 124 8.78 6.64 0.81
N PRO A 125 7.67 6.44 1.55
CA PRO A 125 6.33 6.89 1.15
C PRO A 125 6.24 8.37 0.81
N ASP A 126 6.99 9.22 1.52
CA ASP A 126 7.07 10.66 1.26
C ASP A 126 7.62 10.96 -0.14
N THR A 127 8.76 10.37 -0.50
CA THR A 127 9.45 10.57 -1.78
C THR A 127 8.65 9.97 -2.94
N ALA A 128 8.01 8.82 -2.70
CA ALA A 128 7.08 8.22 -3.65
C ALA A 128 5.86 9.13 -3.88
N SER A 129 5.28 9.71 -2.83
CA SER A 129 4.15 10.64 -2.95
C SER A 129 4.51 11.90 -3.75
N GLU A 130 5.69 12.50 -3.52
CA GLU A 130 6.18 13.67 -4.26
C GLU A 130 6.36 13.34 -5.75
N THR A 131 6.88 12.16 -6.04
CA THR A 131 7.05 11.68 -7.41
C THR A 131 5.69 11.43 -8.08
N ALA A 132 4.73 10.88 -7.35
CA ALA A 132 3.38 10.68 -7.83
C ALA A 132 2.65 12.00 -8.11
N ILE A 133 2.77 13.01 -7.23
CA ILE A 133 2.19 14.34 -7.41
C ILE A 133 2.70 14.96 -8.72
N ARG A 134 4.02 14.89 -8.98
CA ARG A 134 4.62 15.39 -10.21
C ARG A 134 4.10 14.64 -11.45
N GLN A 135 4.08 13.31 -11.40
CA GLN A 135 3.68 12.47 -12.52
C GLN A 135 2.17 12.56 -12.85
N LEU A 136 1.34 12.71 -11.82
CA LEU A 136 -0.10 12.84 -11.94
C LEU A 136 -0.56 14.30 -12.12
N LYS A 137 0.39 15.26 -12.06
CA LYS A 137 0.13 16.71 -12.11
C LYS A 137 -0.91 17.15 -11.09
N LEU A 138 -0.81 16.60 -9.89
CA LEU A 138 -1.68 16.93 -8.75
C LEU A 138 -1.12 18.15 -8.04
N ARG A 139 -1.97 18.85 -7.27
CA ARG A 139 -1.51 19.96 -6.41
C ARG A 139 -0.98 19.47 -5.07
N ASN A 140 -1.63 18.47 -4.49
CA ASN A 140 -1.31 17.90 -3.19
C ASN A 140 -1.86 16.46 -3.10
N CYS A 141 -1.49 15.76 -2.03
CA CYS A 141 -1.80 14.35 -1.82
C CYS A 141 -2.32 14.08 -0.40
N ASN A 142 -3.07 15.03 0.17
CA ASN A 142 -3.32 15.05 1.61
C ASN A 142 -4.43 14.08 2.05
N GLU A 143 -5.62 14.13 1.45
CA GLU A 143 -6.78 13.39 1.98
C GLU A 143 -7.34 12.31 1.05
N SER A 144 -7.07 12.40 -0.26
CA SER A 144 -7.64 11.48 -1.26
C SER A 144 -6.61 10.55 -1.88
N CYS A 145 -5.36 10.61 -1.42
CA CYS A 145 -4.31 9.73 -1.90
C CYS A 145 -4.26 8.45 -1.07
N THR A 146 -4.29 7.33 -1.76
CA THR A 146 -4.01 6.02 -1.16
C THR A 146 -2.66 5.58 -1.68
N ILE A 147 -1.71 5.34 -0.76
CA ILE A 147 -0.37 4.83 -1.07
C ILE A 147 -0.34 3.38 -0.59
N GLU A 148 -0.11 2.47 -1.52
CA GLU A 148 0.04 1.05 -1.24
C GLU A 148 1.40 0.58 -1.72
N LEU A 149 2.12 -0.17 -0.89
CA LEU A 149 3.35 -0.82 -1.24
C LEU A 149 3.04 -2.27 -1.61
N LYS A 150 3.27 -2.65 -2.86
CA LYS A 150 2.90 -3.97 -3.38
C LYS A 150 3.88 -4.48 -4.41
N GLU A 151 3.81 -5.78 -4.65
CA GLU A 151 4.58 -6.44 -5.70
C GLU A 151 3.92 -6.23 -7.07
N VAL A 152 4.70 -5.82 -8.08
CA VAL A 152 4.23 -5.60 -9.46
C VAL A 152 5.13 -6.29 -10.47
N GLY A 153 4.56 -6.69 -11.61
CA GLY A 153 5.27 -7.42 -12.66
C GLY A 153 4.97 -8.92 -12.65
N THR A 154 5.65 -9.67 -13.52
CA THR A 154 5.49 -11.12 -13.63
C THR A 154 6.85 -11.81 -13.83
N GLY A 155 7.01 -12.99 -13.22
CA GLY A 155 8.21 -13.83 -13.35
C GLY A 155 9.50 -13.14 -12.89
N ASN A 156 10.45 -13.00 -13.81
CA ASN A 156 11.77 -12.41 -13.53
C ASN A 156 11.76 -10.87 -13.53
N GLN A 157 10.65 -10.23 -13.91
CA GLN A 157 10.50 -8.76 -13.92
C GLN A 157 9.68 -8.25 -12.74
N THR A 158 9.44 -9.12 -11.76
CA THR A 158 8.70 -8.77 -10.56
C THR A 158 9.55 -7.90 -9.64
N ARG A 159 8.96 -6.83 -9.12
CA ARG A 159 9.63 -5.83 -8.28
C ARG A 159 8.67 -5.25 -7.25
N MET A 160 9.22 -4.64 -6.21
CA MET A 160 8.43 -3.92 -5.21
C MET A 160 8.14 -2.49 -5.69
N ALA A 161 6.88 -2.06 -5.64
CA ALA A 161 6.48 -0.73 -6.07
C ALA A 161 5.40 -0.11 -5.18
N TYR A 162 5.46 1.21 -5.05
CA TYR A 162 4.39 2.02 -4.52
C TYR A 162 3.34 2.26 -5.60
N GLU A 163 2.10 1.83 -5.40
CA GLU A 163 0.95 2.36 -6.12
C GLU A 163 0.38 3.55 -5.36
N VAL A 164 0.47 4.73 -5.96
CA VAL A 164 -0.20 5.93 -5.48
C VAL A 164 -1.44 6.14 -6.33
N SER A 165 -2.62 6.06 -5.71
CA SER A 165 -3.90 6.26 -6.37
C SER A 165 -4.65 7.45 -5.78
N THR A 166 -5.39 8.19 -6.62
CA THR A 166 -6.24 9.30 -6.16
C THR A 166 -7.43 9.49 -7.09
N ARG A 167 -8.47 10.15 -6.56
CA ARG A 167 -9.65 10.60 -7.32
C ARG A 167 -9.47 12.06 -7.72
N THR A 168 -9.40 12.32 -9.01
CA THR A 168 -9.34 13.69 -9.56
C THR A 168 -10.65 14.05 -10.27
N ARG A 169 -11.04 15.32 -10.19
CA ARG A 169 -12.21 15.85 -10.90
C ARG A 169 -11.78 16.33 -12.29
N ALA A 170 -12.36 15.74 -13.33
CA ALA A 170 -12.07 16.04 -14.72
C ALA A 170 -13.34 16.49 -15.45
N LYS A 171 -13.23 17.27 -16.53
CA LYS A 171 -14.35 17.65 -17.40
C LYS A 171 -14.44 16.77 -18.65
N PHE A 172 -15.38 15.82 -18.69
CA PHE A 172 -15.68 15.09 -19.90
C PHE A 172 -16.26 16.05 -20.97
N LEU A 173 -15.57 16.16 -22.11
CA LEU A 173 -15.90 17.06 -23.23
C LEU A 173 -16.06 18.54 -22.82
N GLY A 174 -15.40 18.98 -21.74
CA GLY A 174 -15.48 20.37 -21.26
C GLY A 174 -16.80 20.76 -20.56
N LEU A 175 -17.83 19.90 -20.61
CA LEU A 175 -19.18 20.23 -20.16
C LEU A 175 -19.61 19.46 -18.89
N PHE A 176 -19.18 18.21 -18.74
CA PHE A 176 -19.63 17.35 -17.65
C PHE A 176 -18.49 17.06 -16.67
N GLY A 177 -18.62 17.52 -15.43
CA GLY A 177 -17.69 17.15 -14.36
C GLY A 177 -17.85 15.67 -14.00
N THR A 178 -16.77 14.91 -14.10
CA THR A 178 -16.70 13.49 -13.72
C THR A 178 -15.51 13.26 -12.79
N ASN A 179 -15.60 12.25 -11.93
CA ASN A 179 -14.49 11.82 -11.08
C ASN A 179 -13.72 10.70 -11.81
N ALA A 180 -12.41 10.86 -11.93
CA ALA A 180 -11.51 9.90 -12.53
C ALA A 180 -10.58 9.34 -11.46
N ASN A 181 -10.44 8.02 -11.41
CA ASN A 181 -9.36 7.38 -10.67
C ASN A 181 -8.10 7.45 -11.52
N VAL A 182 -7.04 8.01 -10.97
CA VAL A 182 -5.71 8.00 -11.56
C VAL A 182 -4.76 7.32 -10.60
N SER A 183 -3.86 6.48 -11.12
CA SER A 183 -2.83 5.87 -10.29
C SER A 183 -1.48 5.86 -10.99
N THR A 184 -0.41 5.79 -10.20
CA THR A 184 0.95 5.63 -10.70
C THR A 184 1.71 4.64 -9.83
N GLU A 185 2.46 3.77 -10.48
CA GLU A 185 3.31 2.75 -9.87
C GLU A 185 4.76 3.28 -9.90
N ILE A 186 5.40 3.36 -8.74
CA ILE A 186 6.75 3.90 -8.55
C ILE A 186 7.61 2.81 -7.92
N ASP A 187 8.74 2.53 -8.52
CA ASP A 187 9.68 1.51 -8.08
C ASP A 187 10.27 1.86 -6.70
N ALA A 188 10.18 0.94 -5.73
CA ALA A 188 10.60 1.19 -4.36
C ALA A 188 12.13 1.20 -4.17
N GLU A 189 12.89 0.69 -5.15
CA GLU A 189 14.36 0.69 -5.13
C GLU A 189 14.94 1.95 -5.79
N THR A 190 14.37 2.34 -6.93
CA THR A 190 14.94 3.38 -7.81
C THR A 190 14.18 4.70 -7.76
N GLY A 191 12.89 4.68 -7.43
CA GLY A 191 12.02 5.85 -7.49
C GLY A 191 11.54 6.18 -8.91
N GLU A 192 11.83 5.31 -9.89
CA GLU A 192 11.37 5.47 -11.25
C GLU A 192 9.89 5.14 -11.41
N VAL A 193 9.21 5.85 -12.30
CA VAL A 193 7.79 5.57 -12.62
C VAL A 193 7.73 4.35 -13.55
N ILE A 194 7.13 3.28 -13.06
CA ILE A 194 6.94 2.03 -13.82
C ILE A 194 5.75 2.19 -14.78
N ARG A 195 4.63 2.66 -14.25
CA ARG A 195 3.37 2.74 -14.99
C ARG A 195 2.50 3.85 -14.45
N THR A 196 1.83 4.57 -15.35
CA THR A 196 0.80 5.55 -14.97
C THR A 196 -0.53 5.16 -15.61
N ARG A 197 -1.58 5.02 -14.80
CA ARG A 197 -2.94 4.70 -15.23
C ARG A 197 -3.77 5.98 -15.16
N LYS A 198 -4.10 6.52 -16.33
CA LYS A 198 -5.01 7.67 -16.49
C LYS A 198 -6.08 7.31 -17.51
N PRO A 199 -7.37 7.62 -17.27
CA PRO A 199 -8.38 7.54 -18.31
C PRO A 199 -8.04 8.49 -19.47
N TRP A 200 -8.32 8.07 -20.70
CA TRP A 200 -7.95 8.82 -21.92
C TRP A 200 -8.48 10.27 -21.94
N PHE A 201 -9.67 10.52 -21.38
CA PHE A 201 -10.26 11.87 -21.33
C PHE A 201 -9.52 12.81 -20.38
N VAL A 202 -8.77 12.30 -19.40
CA VAL A 202 -7.90 13.10 -18.52
C VAL A 202 -6.67 13.56 -19.31
N VAL A 203 -6.13 12.70 -20.18
CA VAL A 203 -4.98 13.02 -21.03
C VAL A 203 -5.29 14.18 -21.98
N LEU A 204 -6.52 14.28 -22.48
CA LEU A 204 -6.94 15.37 -23.37
C LEU A 204 -6.96 16.74 -22.69
N GLN A 205 -7.29 16.81 -21.40
CA GLN A 205 -7.30 18.08 -20.67
C GLN A 205 -5.87 18.60 -20.43
N ASP A 206 -4.94 17.68 -20.28
CA ASP A 206 -3.55 18.00 -19.94
C ASP A 206 -2.78 18.65 -21.10
N GLN A 207 -3.26 18.53 -22.34
CA GLN A 207 -2.70 19.22 -23.50
C GLN A 207 -3.22 20.64 -23.69
N SER A 208 -4.27 21.03 -22.95
CA SER A 208 -4.94 22.33 -23.11
C SER A 208 -4.57 23.36 -22.04
N ALA A 209 -3.73 22.98 -21.08
CA ALA A 209 -3.25 23.81 -19.98
C ALA A 209 -1.77 24.14 -20.16
#